data_AF-A0A7Y2UCR2-F1
#
_entry.id   AF-A0A7Y2UCR2-F1
#
_cell.length_a   1.000
_cell.length_b   1.000
_cell.length_c   1.000
_cell.angle_alpha   90.00
_cell.angle_beta   90.00
_cell.angle_gamma   90.00
#
_symmetry.space_group_name_H-M   'P 1'
#
loop_
_entity.id
_entity.type
_entity.pdbx_description
1 polymer ?
#
loop_
_entity_poly.entity_id
_entity_poly.type
_entity_poly.pdbx_seq_one_letter_code
_entity_poly.pdbx_strand_id
1 'polypeptide(L)'
;MNKLTGCKLAVLTLALVFSGFTLAQEPIQPIEPVKEINLAKAELGKKLYFDPRLSKSGFISCNSCHNLSMGGTDNLKTSIGHNWQQGPINSPTVLNSSMNVAQFWDGRAADLKEQAGGPIANPGEMAFSHTLAIDVLESIPEYVTEFTQVFGPDCINIDQVTEAIAEFEKTLVTPNGRFDQWLLGASEAITKQELAGYELFKSSGCVACHMGPAVGGNSFQKMGLVAPYETENPAEGVAAVTGKDVDRFKFKVPTLRNVELTYP
;
A
#
# COMPACT_ATOMS: atom_id res chain seq x y z
N MET A 1 77.93 34.42 -6.00
CA MET A 1 76.67 35.13 -6.31
C MET A 1 75.75 34.16 -7.02
N ASN A 2 74.70 33.73 -6.32
CA ASN A 2 73.71 32.73 -6.72
C ASN A 2 72.95 33.12 -8.00
N LYS A 3 72.58 32.13 -8.82
CA LYS A 3 71.26 32.06 -9.46
C LYS A 3 70.94 30.61 -9.81
N LEU A 4 70.15 29.98 -8.93
CA LEU A 4 69.42 28.74 -9.19
C LEU A 4 68.22 29.07 -10.11
N THR A 5 68.10 28.35 -11.22
CA THR A 5 66.93 28.37 -12.09
C THR A 5 65.93 27.33 -11.57
N GLY A 6 64.88 27.80 -10.88
CA GLY A 6 63.79 26.96 -10.38
C GLY A 6 62.79 26.63 -11.48
N CYS A 7 62.62 25.34 -11.76
CA CYS A 7 61.55 24.80 -12.59
C CYS A 7 60.23 24.87 -11.79
N LYS A 8 59.26 25.67 -12.24
CA LYS A 8 57.92 25.73 -11.63
C LYS A 8 57.04 24.64 -12.24
N LEU A 9 56.80 23.58 -11.47
CA LEU A 9 55.78 22.58 -11.78
C LEU A 9 54.41 23.17 -11.40
N ALA A 10 53.57 23.44 -12.40
CA ALA A 10 52.19 23.85 -12.16
C ALA A 10 51.34 22.60 -11.87
N VAL A 11 50.94 22.43 -10.61
CA VAL A 11 49.97 21.39 -10.21
C VAL A 11 48.57 21.94 -10.51
N LEU A 12 47.96 21.50 -11.61
CA LEU A 12 46.55 21.73 -11.88
C LEU A 12 45.73 20.84 -10.93
N THR A 13 45.12 21.43 -9.91
CA THR A 13 44.12 20.75 -9.07
C THR A 13 42.79 20.76 -9.83
N LEU A 14 42.42 19.62 -10.40
CA LEU A 14 41.12 19.43 -11.02
C LEU A 14 40.08 19.29 -9.90
N ALA A 15 39.36 20.38 -9.60
CA ALA A 15 38.22 20.34 -8.69
C ALA A 15 37.09 19.54 -9.34
N LEU A 16 36.86 18.32 -8.86
CA LEU A 16 35.66 17.54 -9.18
C LEU A 16 34.44 18.27 -8.60
N VAL A 17 33.71 18.97 -9.45
CA VAL A 17 32.39 19.49 -9.12
C VAL A 17 31.44 18.30 -9.11
N PHE A 18 31.17 17.76 -7.92
CA PHE A 18 30.01 16.90 -7.72
C PHE A 18 28.76 17.77 -7.85
N SER A 19 28.13 17.73 -9.03
CA SER A 19 26.76 18.18 -9.20
C SER A 19 25.85 17.21 -8.43
N GLY A 20 25.72 17.43 -7.12
CA GLY A 20 24.64 16.82 -6.35
C GLY A 20 23.33 17.32 -6.94
N PHE A 21 22.54 16.42 -7.54
CA PHE A 21 21.17 16.72 -7.88
C PHE A 21 20.45 17.04 -6.57
N THR A 22 20.24 18.32 -6.29
CA THR A 22 19.23 18.73 -5.34
C THR A 22 17.90 18.37 -5.97
N LEU A 23 17.31 17.26 -5.56
CA LEU A 23 15.89 17.03 -5.76
C LEU A 23 15.19 18.31 -5.30
N ALA A 24 14.53 19.02 -6.22
CA ALA A 24 13.58 20.04 -5.83
C ALA A 24 12.66 19.39 -4.79
N GLN A 25 12.40 20.07 -3.68
CA GLN A 25 11.66 19.47 -2.57
C GLN A 25 10.17 19.40 -2.93
N GLU A 26 9.85 18.46 -3.81
CA GLU A 26 8.49 18.19 -4.28
C GLU A 26 7.67 17.52 -3.17
N PRO A 27 6.37 17.83 -3.04
CA PRO A 27 5.49 17.22 -2.05
C PRO A 27 5.26 15.72 -2.29
N ILE A 28 5.49 15.23 -3.51
CA ILE A 28 5.44 13.82 -3.88
C ILE A 28 6.86 13.32 -4.13
N GLN A 29 7.17 12.13 -3.63
CA GLN A 29 8.44 11.45 -3.86
C GLN A 29 8.24 10.18 -4.70
N PRO A 30 9.26 9.75 -5.45
CA PRO A 30 9.21 8.47 -6.15
C PRO A 30 8.97 7.29 -5.20
N ILE A 31 8.25 6.27 -5.67
CA ILE A 31 8.20 4.98 -4.97
C ILE A 31 9.53 4.26 -5.17
N GLU A 32 10.19 3.93 -4.07
CA GLU A 32 11.37 3.08 -4.09
C GLU A 32 10.96 1.59 -4.16
N PRO A 33 11.71 0.76 -4.90
CA PRO A 33 11.59 -0.69 -4.77
C PRO A 33 11.83 -1.13 -3.32
N VAL A 34 11.12 -2.16 -2.86
CA VAL A 34 11.32 -2.71 -1.51
C VAL A 34 12.74 -3.25 -1.38
N LYS A 35 13.43 -2.87 -0.30
CA LYS A 35 14.84 -3.23 -0.07
C LYS A 35 15.00 -4.47 0.81
N GLU A 36 14.14 -4.64 1.81
CA GLU A 36 14.24 -5.71 2.80
C GLU A 36 12.95 -6.53 2.80
N ILE A 37 13.07 -7.81 2.41
CA ILE A 37 11.97 -8.77 2.37
C ILE A 37 12.52 -10.14 2.79
N ASN A 38 11.81 -10.85 3.66
CA ASN A 38 12.02 -12.28 3.83
C ASN A 38 11.32 -13.04 2.69
N LEU A 39 12.07 -13.46 1.68
CA LEU A 39 11.51 -14.08 0.48
C LEU A 39 10.72 -15.36 0.77
N ALA A 40 11.19 -16.22 1.68
CA ALA A 40 10.48 -17.44 2.03
C ALA A 40 9.12 -17.13 2.67
N LYS A 41 9.09 -16.14 3.56
CA LYS A 41 7.85 -15.65 4.20
C LYS A 41 6.91 -14.99 3.20
N ALA A 42 7.43 -14.17 2.28
CA ALA A 42 6.64 -13.53 1.23
C ALA A 42 6.06 -14.55 0.24
N GLU A 43 6.79 -15.62 -0.11
CA GLU A 43 6.28 -16.68 -0.96
C GLU A 43 5.17 -17.49 -0.28
N LEU A 44 5.30 -17.77 1.02
CA LEU A 44 4.22 -18.36 1.82
C LEU A 44 3.01 -17.43 1.89
N GLY A 45 3.22 -16.14 2.17
CA GLY A 45 2.19 -15.12 2.17
C GLY A 45 1.44 -14.99 0.85
N LYS A 46 2.17 -15.09 -0.27
CA LYS A 46 1.59 -15.09 -1.61
C LYS A 46 0.66 -16.29 -1.80
N LYS A 47 1.07 -17.49 -1.39
CA LYS A 47 0.19 -18.67 -1.47
C LYS A 47 -1.10 -18.44 -0.69
N LEU A 48 -0.99 -17.97 0.56
CA LEU A 48 -2.13 -17.68 1.42
C LEU A 48 -3.06 -16.61 0.83
N TYR A 49 -2.50 -15.52 0.29
CA TYR A 49 -3.25 -14.44 -0.36
C TYR A 49 -4.15 -14.94 -1.50
N PHE A 50 -3.66 -15.94 -2.25
CA PHE A 50 -4.38 -16.54 -3.37
C PHE A 50 -5.20 -17.78 -2.98
N ASP A 51 -5.09 -18.29 -1.75
CA ASP A 51 -5.73 -19.54 -1.35
C ASP A 51 -7.20 -19.33 -0.96
N PRO A 52 -8.17 -19.81 -1.77
CA PRO A 52 -9.57 -19.60 -1.47
C PRO A 52 -10.07 -20.48 -0.31
N ARG A 53 -9.28 -21.46 0.14
CA ARG A 53 -9.60 -22.34 1.27
C ARG A 53 -9.51 -21.64 2.62
N LEU A 54 -8.99 -20.41 2.66
CA LEU A 54 -9.11 -19.51 3.82
C LEU A 54 -10.52 -18.90 3.97
N SER A 55 -11.44 -19.16 3.03
CA SER A 55 -12.85 -18.82 3.16
C SER A 55 -13.71 -20.04 3.46
N LYS A 56 -14.85 -19.80 4.11
CA LYS A 56 -15.83 -20.85 4.41
C LYS A 56 -16.40 -21.52 3.15
N SER A 57 -16.47 -20.81 2.03
CA SER A 57 -16.95 -21.36 0.76
C SER A 57 -15.87 -22.13 -0.01
N GLY A 58 -14.59 -22.00 0.36
CA GLY A 58 -13.48 -22.51 -0.46
C GLY A 58 -13.35 -21.81 -1.81
N PHE A 59 -13.96 -20.62 -1.98
CA PHE A 59 -14.03 -19.90 -3.27
C PHE A 59 -13.45 -18.48 -3.21
N ILE A 60 -13.45 -17.84 -2.04
CA ILE A 60 -13.00 -16.46 -1.87
C ILE A 60 -11.58 -16.46 -1.30
N SER A 61 -10.66 -15.75 -1.95
CA SER A 61 -9.33 -15.43 -1.43
C SER A 61 -9.16 -13.91 -1.31
N CYS A 62 -8.02 -13.44 -0.77
CA CYS A 62 -7.71 -12.01 -0.77
C CYS A 62 -7.75 -11.45 -2.20
N ASN A 63 -7.23 -12.21 -3.17
CA ASN A 63 -7.24 -11.84 -4.58
C ASN A 63 -8.65 -11.74 -5.21
N SER A 64 -9.69 -12.30 -4.58
CA SER A 64 -11.07 -12.13 -5.06
C SER A 64 -11.55 -10.68 -4.92
N CYS A 65 -11.20 -10.01 -3.82
CA CYS A 65 -11.59 -8.62 -3.53
C CYS A 65 -10.48 -7.60 -3.83
N HIS A 66 -9.24 -8.08 -3.93
CA HIS A 66 -8.04 -7.30 -4.19
C HIS A 66 -7.26 -7.91 -5.36
N ASN A 67 -7.86 -7.91 -6.55
CA ASN A 67 -7.33 -8.64 -7.69
C ASN A 67 -6.07 -7.97 -8.23
N LEU A 68 -4.91 -8.63 -8.08
CA LEU A 68 -3.62 -8.08 -8.50
C LEU A 68 -3.51 -7.87 -10.02
N SER A 69 -4.32 -8.57 -10.81
CA SER A 69 -4.41 -8.35 -12.26
C SER A 69 -5.21 -7.09 -12.65
N MET A 70 -5.92 -6.49 -11.70
CA MET A 70 -6.86 -5.37 -11.90
C MET A 70 -6.55 -4.18 -10.97
N GLY A 71 -5.27 -3.97 -10.64
CA GLY A 71 -4.87 -2.84 -9.78
C GLY A 71 -5.10 -3.07 -8.28
N GLY A 72 -5.32 -4.31 -7.83
CA GLY A 72 -5.41 -4.67 -6.42
C GLY A 72 -6.76 -4.38 -5.77
N THR A 73 -7.82 -4.22 -6.56
CA THR A 73 -9.22 -4.08 -6.10
C THR A 73 -10.12 -5.07 -6.84
N ASP A 74 -11.43 -5.07 -6.56
CA ASP A 74 -12.42 -5.83 -7.33
C ASP A 74 -13.16 -5.00 -8.39
N ASN A 75 -12.87 -3.69 -8.46
CA ASN A 75 -13.53 -2.72 -9.32
C ASN A 75 -15.08 -2.71 -9.20
N LEU A 76 -15.60 -2.98 -8.00
CA LEU A 76 -17.02 -2.88 -7.67
C LEU A 76 -17.28 -1.68 -6.76
N LYS A 77 -18.52 -1.20 -6.73
CA LYS A 77 -18.94 -0.16 -5.76
C LYS A 77 -18.67 -0.59 -4.32
N THR A 78 -18.90 -1.88 -4.04
CA THR A 78 -18.67 -2.55 -2.76
C THR A 78 -18.42 -4.02 -3.05
N SER A 79 -17.56 -4.67 -2.25
CA SER A 79 -17.19 -6.07 -2.49
C SER A 79 -18.35 -7.05 -2.36
N ILE A 80 -18.18 -8.21 -2.99
CA ILE A 80 -19.09 -9.35 -2.87
C ILE A 80 -18.41 -10.43 -2.04
N GLY A 81 -18.99 -10.78 -0.89
CA GLY A 81 -18.48 -11.80 0.01
C GLY A 81 -19.28 -13.10 0.00
N HIS A 82 -19.15 -13.85 1.09
CA HIS A 82 -19.81 -15.15 1.27
C HIS A 82 -21.33 -15.08 1.07
N ASN A 83 -21.89 -16.06 0.37
CA ASN A 83 -23.29 -16.10 -0.07
C ASN A 83 -23.72 -14.86 -0.89
N TRP A 84 -22.78 -14.28 -1.65
CA TRP A 84 -23.01 -13.12 -2.50
C TRP A 84 -23.47 -11.86 -1.74
N GLN A 85 -23.11 -11.77 -0.46
CA GLN A 85 -23.42 -10.61 0.36
C GLN A 85 -22.69 -9.38 -0.18
N GLN A 86 -23.42 -8.29 -0.32
CA GLN A 86 -22.86 -7.00 -0.69
C GLN A 86 -22.23 -6.35 0.55
N GLY A 87 -20.93 -6.06 0.47
CA GLY A 87 -20.19 -5.38 1.53
C GLY A 87 -20.64 -3.93 1.73
N PRO A 88 -20.28 -3.30 2.86
CA PRO A 88 -20.76 -1.96 3.20
C PRO A 88 -19.94 -0.84 2.56
N ILE A 89 -18.77 -1.13 1.99
CA ILE A 89 -17.82 -0.12 1.49
C ILE A 89 -16.98 -0.68 0.33
N ASN A 90 -16.42 0.22 -0.48
CA ASN A 90 -15.49 -0.12 -1.56
C ASN A 90 -14.21 -0.75 -1.02
N SER A 91 -13.68 -1.76 -1.73
CA SER A 91 -12.42 -2.41 -1.40
C SER A 91 -11.24 -1.55 -1.87
N PRO A 92 -10.41 -1.02 -0.95
CA PRO A 92 -9.25 -0.23 -1.32
C PRO A 92 -8.16 -1.12 -1.94
N THR A 93 -7.24 -0.54 -2.70
CA THR A 93 -6.13 -1.31 -3.27
C THR A 93 -5.14 -1.79 -2.22
N VAL A 94 -4.62 -3.01 -2.39
CA VAL A 94 -3.43 -3.50 -1.66
C VAL A 94 -2.13 -2.95 -2.23
N LEU A 95 -2.14 -2.36 -3.43
CA LEU A 95 -0.93 -1.81 -4.04
C LEU A 95 -0.46 -0.59 -3.26
N ASN A 96 0.78 -0.64 -2.76
CA ASN A 96 1.40 0.35 -1.88
C ASN A 96 0.71 0.52 -0.51
N SER A 97 -0.13 -0.43 -0.09
CA SER A 97 -0.86 -0.36 1.20
C SER A 97 0.07 -0.37 2.42
N SER A 98 1.30 -0.89 2.27
CA SER A 98 2.38 -0.83 3.26
C SER A 98 2.82 0.59 3.61
N MET A 99 2.49 1.59 2.79
CA MET A 99 2.79 3.01 3.03
C MET A 99 1.67 3.74 3.78
N ASN A 100 0.54 3.09 4.05
CA ASN A 100 -0.54 3.70 4.82
C ASN A 100 -0.13 3.87 6.29
N VAL A 101 -0.59 4.96 6.92
CA VAL A 101 -0.43 5.23 8.36
C VAL A 101 -1.21 4.24 9.24
N ALA A 102 -2.28 3.67 8.70
CA ALA A 102 -3.12 2.63 9.28
C ALA A 102 -3.94 1.97 8.16
N GLN A 103 -4.52 0.80 8.39
CA GLN A 103 -5.31 0.07 7.40
C GLN A 103 -6.83 0.27 7.59
N PHE A 104 -7.60 -0.14 6.57
CA PHE A 104 -9.01 0.19 6.38
C PHE A 104 -9.30 1.68 6.20
N TRP A 105 -10.53 2.00 5.79
CA TRP A 105 -11.00 3.37 5.56
C TRP A 105 -11.06 4.22 6.84
N ASP A 106 -11.34 3.58 7.97
CA ASP A 106 -11.48 4.19 9.30
C ASP A 106 -10.21 4.09 10.15
N GLY A 107 -9.17 3.40 9.66
CA GLY A 107 -7.90 3.27 10.38
C GLY A 107 -7.91 2.28 11.53
N ARG A 108 -8.90 1.38 11.63
CA ARG A 108 -9.09 0.52 12.80
C ARG A 108 -8.01 -0.56 13.00
N ALA A 109 -7.16 -0.81 12.00
CA ALA A 109 -6.03 -1.72 12.11
C ALA A 109 -4.73 -0.92 11.93
N ALA A 110 -3.76 -1.11 12.83
CA ALA A 110 -2.52 -0.34 12.85
C ALA A 110 -1.61 -0.64 11.64
N ASP A 111 -1.59 -1.90 11.18
CA ASP A 111 -0.75 -2.34 10.07
C ASP A 111 -1.38 -3.48 9.26
N LEU A 112 -0.65 -3.98 8.26
CA LEU A 112 -1.11 -5.06 7.36
C LEU A 112 -1.33 -6.38 8.10
N LYS A 113 -0.51 -6.68 9.12
CA LYS A 113 -0.62 -7.93 9.88
C LYS A 113 -1.91 -7.92 10.69
N GLU A 114 -2.20 -6.82 11.39
CA GLU A 114 -3.46 -6.67 12.13
C GLU A 114 -4.67 -6.69 11.18
N GLN A 115 -4.55 -6.09 9.99
CA GLN A 115 -5.61 -6.07 8.98
C GLN A 115 -5.98 -7.48 8.48
N ALA A 116 -4.98 -8.30 8.13
CA ALA A 116 -5.17 -9.56 7.40
C ALA A 116 -6.03 -10.59 8.17
N GLY A 117 -6.06 -10.52 9.50
CA GLY A 117 -6.89 -11.39 10.32
C GLY A 117 -8.39 -11.09 10.23
N GLY A 118 -8.76 -9.84 9.93
CA GLY A 118 -10.15 -9.38 9.87
C GLY A 118 -10.98 -10.11 8.81
N PRO A 119 -10.59 -10.07 7.51
CA PRO A 119 -11.39 -10.62 6.43
C PRO A 119 -11.68 -12.11 6.52
N ILE A 120 -10.72 -12.89 7.04
CA ILE A 120 -10.87 -14.34 7.25
C ILE A 120 -12.08 -14.62 8.15
N ALA A 121 -12.27 -13.83 9.22
CA ALA A 121 -13.32 -14.02 10.21
C ALA A 121 -14.62 -13.23 9.92
N ASN A 122 -14.60 -12.31 8.95
CA ASN A 122 -15.73 -11.42 8.69
C ASN A 122 -16.86 -12.16 7.94
N PRO A 123 -18.08 -12.24 8.51
CA PRO A 123 -19.21 -12.97 7.92
C PRO A 123 -19.72 -12.39 6.59
N GLY A 124 -19.44 -11.11 6.31
CA GLY A 124 -19.76 -10.45 5.05
C GLY A 124 -18.66 -10.58 4.00
N GLU A 125 -17.52 -11.19 4.32
CA GLU A 125 -16.35 -11.34 3.43
C GLU A 125 -16.02 -12.84 3.25
N MET A 126 -14.98 -13.37 3.91
CA MET A 126 -14.58 -14.78 3.78
C MET A 126 -15.37 -15.74 4.68
N ALA A 127 -16.04 -15.19 5.71
CA ALA A 127 -16.98 -15.84 6.61
C ALA A 127 -16.47 -17.12 7.29
N PHE A 128 -15.17 -17.20 7.55
CA PHE A 128 -14.55 -18.35 8.20
C PHE A 128 -14.25 -18.07 9.67
N SER A 129 -13.49 -18.95 10.32
CA SER A 129 -12.95 -18.70 11.66
C SER A 129 -11.46 -18.97 11.63
N HIS A 130 -10.69 -18.29 12.49
CA HIS A 130 -9.25 -18.50 12.56
C HIS A 130 -8.90 -19.95 12.91
N THR A 131 -9.63 -20.58 13.82
CA THR A 131 -9.44 -22.00 14.17
C THR A 131 -9.61 -22.90 12.95
N LEU A 132 -10.72 -22.78 12.21
CA LEU A 132 -10.94 -23.62 11.03
C LEU A 132 -9.94 -23.31 9.90
N ALA A 133 -9.49 -22.07 9.76
CA ALA A 133 -8.43 -21.71 8.83
C ALA A 133 -7.11 -22.42 9.17
N ILE A 134 -6.74 -22.44 10.45
CA ILE A 134 -5.56 -23.16 10.94
C ILE A 134 -5.72 -24.67 10.69
N ASP A 135 -6.87 -25.26 11.05
CA ASP A 135 -7.14 -26.70 10.82
C ASP A 135 -6.97 -27.07 9.34
N VAL A 136 -7.45 -26.22 8.42
CA VAL A 136 -7.27 -26.41 6.98
C VAL A 136 -5.79 -26.37 6.59
N LEU A 137 -5.03 -25.39 7.09
CA LEU A 137 -3.60 -25.27 6.77
C LEU A 137 -2.78 -26.43 7.33
N GLU A 138 -3.07 -26.87 8.56
CA GLU A 138 -2.40 -28.02 9.20
C GLU A 138 -2.73 -29.35 8.51
N SER A 139 -3.88 -29.45 7.84
CA SER A 139 -4.25 -30.63 7.07
C SER A 139 -3.45 -30.81 5.76
N ILE A 140 -2.66 -29.81 5.35
CA ILE A 140 -1.93 -29.79 4.08
C ILE A 140 -0.42 -29.92 4.37
N PRO A 141 0.21 -31.07 4.06
CA PRO A 141 1.62 -31.33 4.40
C PRO A 141 2.61 -30.29 3.85
N GLU A 142 2.32 -29.73 2.65
CA GLU A 142 3.15 -28.68 2.07
C GLU A 142 3.13 -27.40 2.92
N TYR A 143 1.96 -26.97 3.41
CA TYR A 143 1.87 -25.80 4.28
C TYR A 143 2.61 -26.04 5.60
N VAL A 144 2.41 -27.18 6.26
CA VAL A 144 3.14 -27.50 7.50
C VAL A 144 4.66 -27.41 7.31
N THR A 145 5.15 -27.91 6.18
CA THR A 145 6.58 -27.83 5.83
C THR A 145 7.03 -26.38 5.64
N GLU A 146 6.27 -25.57 4.92
CA GLU A 146 6.61 -24.18 4.63
C GLU A 146 6.51 -23.28 5.86
N PHE A 147 5.50 -23.45 6.70
CA PHE A 147 5.41 -22.77 8.00
C PHE A 147 6.59 -23.16 8.90
N THR A 148 6.98 -24.44 8.91
CA THR A 148 8.16 -24.90 9.67
C THR A 148 9.45 -24.23 9.20
N GLN A 149 9.61 -24.07 7.88
CA GLN A 149 10.78 -23.40 7.30
C GLN A 149 10.83 -21.91 7.61
N VAL A 150 9.68 -21.24 7.66
CA VAL A 150 9.60 -19.78 7.86
C VAL A 150 9.61 -19.39 9.33
N PHE A 151 8.90 -20.13 10.18
CA PHE A 151 8.63 -19.76 11.58
C PHE A 151 9.21 -20.74 12.61
N GLY A 152 9.76 -21.87 12.17
CA GLY A 152 10.23 -22.94 13.07
C GLY A 152 9.15 -23.99 13.34
N PRO A 153 9.47 -25.03 14.13
CA PRO A 153 8.68 -26.25 14.25
C PRO A 153 7.40 -26.13 15.10
N ASP A 154 6.99 -24.91 15.46
CA ASP A 154 5.79 -24.68 16.24
C ASP A 154 4.53 -24.92 15.39
N CYS A 155 3.39 -25.19 16.07
CA CYS A 155 2.10 -25.32 15.40
C CYS A 155 1.71 -24.03 14.66
N ILE A 156 0.98 -24.18 13.55
CA ILE A 156 0.52 -23.05 12.75
C ILE A 156 -0.46 -22.23 13.59
N ASN A 157 -0.32 -20.91 13.55
CA ASN A 157 -1.28 -20.01 14.20
C ASN A 157 -1.61 -18.80 13.33
N ILE A 158 -2.67 -18.08 13.70
CA ILE A 158 -3.17 -16.95 12.91
C ILE A 158 -2.17 -15.78 12.84
N ASP A 159 -1.32 -15.64 13.87
CA ASP A 159 -0.28 -14.60 13.91
C ASP A 159 0.76 -14.86 12.81
N GLN A 160 1.20 -16.11 12.64
CA GLN A 160 2.09 -16.52 11.55
C GLN A 160 1.43 -16.36 10.17
N VAL A 161 0.15 -16.73 10.03
CA VAL A 161 -0.61 -16.59 8.77
C VAL A 161 -0.67 -15.13 8.34
N THR A 162 -1.09 -14.26 9.24
CA THR A 162 -1.22 -12.82 8.96
C THR A 162 0.12 -12.15 8.76
N GLU A 163 1.17 -12.58 9.47
CA GLU A 163 2.53 -12.09 9.27
C GLU A 163 3.09 -12.49 7.89
N ALA A 164 2.82 -13.71 7.43
CA ALA A 164 3.22 -14.15 6.10
C ALA A 164 2.52 -13.32 5.02
N ILE A 165 1.20 -13.15 5.11
CA ILE A 165 0.41 -12.33 4.17
C ILE A 165 0.92 -10.88 4.17
N ALA A 166 1.14 -10.27 5.34
CA ALA A 166 1.66 -8.92 5.44
C ALA A 166 3.05 -8.78 4.80
N GLU A 167 3.93 -9.78 4.95
CA GLU A 167 5.24 -9.77 4.29
C GLU A 167 5.12 -9.83 2.77
N PHE A 168 4.16 -10.59 2.24
CA PHE A 168 3.84 -10.58 0.81
C PHE A 168 3.30 -9.22 0.37
N GLU A 169 2.35 -8.64 1.09
CA GLU A 169 1.75 -7.35 0.75
C GLU A 169 2.75 -6.20 0.78
N LYS A 170 3.77 -6.24 1.66
CA LYS A 170 4.89 -5.29 1.61
C LYS A 170 5.56 -5.25 0.25
N THR A 171 5.63 -6.38 -0.45
CA THR A 171 6.25 -6.49 -1.78
C THR A 171 5.43 -5.83 -2.89
N LEU A 172 4.14 -5.57 -2.64
CA LEU A 172 3.18 -5.05 -3.62
C LEU A 172 3.29 -3.52 -3.79
N VAL A 173 4.51 -3.02 -3.94
CA VAL A 173 4.78 -1.63 -4.34
C VAL A 173 4.86 -1.49 -5.85
N THR A 174 4.59 -0.28 -6.35
CA THR A 174 4.54 0.01 -7.80
C THR A 174 5.53 1.10 -8.21
N PRO A 175 6.86 0.83 -8.17
CA PRO A 175 7.88 1.78 -8.58
C PRO A 175 7.86 1.99 -10.10
N ASN A 176 8.68 2.95 -10.57
CA ASN A 176 8.92 3.22 -11.99
C ASN A 176 7.71 3.74 -12.77
N GLY A 177 6.69 4.30 -12.11
CA GLY A 177 5.62 5.02 -12.79
C GLY A 177 6.14 6.23 -13.58
N ARG A 178 5.44 6.63 -14.64
CA ARG A 178 5.84 7.77 -15.50
C ARG A 178 6.08 9.06 -14.70
N PHE A 179 5.24 9.33 -13.70
CA PHE A 179 5.41 10.48 -12.81
C PHE A 179 6.66 10.37 -11.94
N ASP A 180 7.01 9.17 -11.46
CA ASP A 180 8.25 8.94 -10.69
C ASP A 180 9.49 9.12 -11.56
N GLN A 181 9.44 8.64 -12.81
CA GLN A 181 10.51 8.86 -13.77
C GLN A 181 10.73 10.36 -14.03
N TRP A 182 9.64 11.14 -14.14
CA TRP A 182 9.72 12.59 -14.25
C TRP A 182 10.33 13.25 -13.00
N LEU A 183 9.90 12.85 -11.79
CA LEU A 183 10.49 13.31 -10.53
C LEU A 183 12.00 13.00 -10.42
N LEU A 184 12.45 11.90 -11.03
CA LEU A 184 13.84 11.49 -11.11
C LEU A 184 14.63 12.17 -12.25
N GLY A 185 14.02 13.12 -12.97
CA GLY A 185 14.69 13.97 -13.97
C GLY A 185 14.46 13.56 -15.43
N ALA A 186 13.66 12.54 -15.71
CA ALA A 186 13.27 12.20 -17.09
C ALA A 186 12.18 13.17 -17.58
N SER A 187 12.59 14.35 -18.08
CA SER A 187 11.69 15.46 -18.42
C SER A 187 10.55 15.08 -19.38
N GLU A 188 10.78 14.11 -20.26
CA GLU A 188 9.81 13.66 -21.27
C GLU A 188 8.92 12.49 -20.81
N ALA A 189 9.05 12.01 -19.56
CA ALA A 189 8.26 10.87 -19.07
C ALA A 189 6.76 11.22 -18.94
N ILE A 190 6.44 12.50 -18.72
CA ILE A 190 5.09 13.05 -18.72
C ILE A 190 4.94 14.14 -19.78
N THR A 191 3.73 14.28 -20.29
CA THR A 191 3.33 15.28 -21.27
C THR A 191 3.17 16.66 -20.63
N LYS A 192 3.11 17.71 -21.46
CA LYS A 192 2.83 19.08 -21.01
C LYS A 192 1.49 19.21 -20.28
N GLN A 193 0.48 18.43 -20.71
CA GLN A 193 -0.83 18.42 -20.06
C GLN A 193 -0.75 17.78 -18.67
N GLU A 194 -0.05 16.66 -18.53
CA GLU A 194 0.15 16.00 -17.23
C GLU A 194 0.95 16.89 -16.27
N LEU A 195 1.98 17.60 -16.76
CA LEU A 195 2.72 18.59 -15.97
C LEU A 195 1.81 19.75 -15.52
N ALA A 196 1.00 20.31 -16.42
CA ALA A 196 0.03 21.35 -16.06
C ALA A 196 -1.00 20.84 -15.03
N GLY A 197 -1.41 19.58 -15.14
CA GLY A 197 -2.26 18.91 -14.16
C GLY A 197 -1.59 18.80 -12.78
N TYR A 198 -0.30 18.47 -12.72
CA TYR A 198 0.45 18.43 -11.47
C TYR A 198 0.60 19.82 -10.83
N GLU A 199 0.88 20.86 -11.62
CA GLU A 199 0.92 22.24 -11.11
C GLU A 199 -0.44 22.71 -10.58
N LEU A 200 -1.53 22.32 -11.24
CA LEU A 200 -2.88 22.56 -10.73
C LEU A 200 -3.13 21.77 -9.42
N PHE A 201 -2.71 20.51 -9.36
CA PHE A 201 -2.84 19.67 -8.17
C PHE A 201 -2.12 20.27 -6.96
N LYS A 202 -0.94 20.87 -7.17
CA LYS A 202 -0.22 21.63 -6.13
C LYS A 202 -0.96 22.92 -5.76
N SER A 203 -1.23 23.78 -6.74
CA SER A 203 -1.73 25.15 -6.51
C SER A 203 -3.18 25.20 -6.02
N SER A 204 -4.00 24.19 -6.32
CA SER A 204 -5.37 24.06 -5.79
C SER A 204 -5.42 23.47 -4.37
N GLY A 205 -4.29 23.01 -3.83
CA GLY A 205 -4.17 22.51 -2.46
C GLY A 205 -4.40 21.00 -2.28
N CYS A 206 -4.50 20.20 -3.36
CA CYS A 206 -4.67 18.75 -3.23
C CYS A 206 -3.53 18.09 -2.43
N VAL A 207 -2.30 18.61 -2.60
CA VAL A 207 -1.10 18.17 -1.88
C VAL A 207 -1.13 18.43 -0.37
N ALA A 208 -2.12 19.18 0.15
CA ALA A 208 -2.32 19.31 1.59
C ALA A 208 -2.74 17.98 2.24
N CYS A 209 -3.45 17.12 1.49
CA CYS A 209 -3.91 15.81 1.94
C CYS A 209 -3.23 14.66 1.19
N HIS A 210 -3.02 14.83 -0.12
CA HIS A 210 -2.47 13.81 -1.01
C HIS A 210 -1.00 14.11 -1.34
N MET A 211 -0.11 13.72 -0.43
CA MET A 211 1.34 13.93 -0.55
C MET A 211 2.12 12.67 -0.17
N GLY A 212 3.45 12.76 -0.21
CA GLY A 212 4.32 11.64 0.12
C GLY A 212 4.49 10.66 -1.05
N PRO A 213 5.20 9.54 -0.84
CA PRO A 213 5.43 8.55 -1.89
C PRO A 213 4.15 7.94 -2.47
N ALA A 214 3.15 7.69 -1.61
CA ALA A 214 1.85 7.13 -2.00
C ALA A 214 0.83 8.19 -2.45
N VAL A 215 1.16 9.49 -2.43
CA VAL A 215 0.23 10.57 -2.81
C VAL A 215 -1.08 10.49 -2.01
N GLY A 216 -0.93 10.29 -0.70
CA GLY A 216 -2.01 9.93 0.23
C GLY A 216 -1.58 8.82 1.19
N GLY A 217 -2.53 8.27 1.95
CA GLY A 217 -2.31 7.19 2.92
C GLY A 217 -1.74 7.64 4.27
N ASN A 218 -1.32 8.90 4.41
CA ASN A 218 -0.52 9.40 5.54
C ASN A 218 -1.34 10.12 6.63
N SER A 219 -2.64 10.36 6.43
CA SER A 219 -3.49 11.08 7.39
C SER A 219 -4.97 10.73 7.25
N PHE A 220 -5.77 11.19 8.21
CA PHE A 220 -7.23 11.13 8.17
C PHE A 220 -7.80 12.52 7.94
N GLN A 221 -8.65 12.67 6.94
CA GLN A 221 -9.23 13.96 6.57
C GLN A 221 -10.75 13.86 6.43
N LYS A 222 -11.42 14.98 6.65
CA LYS A 222 -12.88 15.07 6.52
C LYS A 222 -13.29 14.97 5.05
N MET A 223 -14.07 13.96 4.70
CA MET A 223 -14.78 13.91 3.43
C MET A 223 -15.97 14.88 3.50
N GLY A 224 -15.98 15.85 2.58
CA GLY A 224 -16.91 16.98 2.63
C GLY A 224 -16.46 18.11 3.56
N LEU A 225 -15.20 18.55 3.43
CA LEU A 225 -14.60 19.61 4.25
C LEU A 225 -15.27 20.98 4.06
N VAL A 226 -15.57 21.36 2.81
CA VAL A 226 -16.19 22.66 2.46
C VAL A 226 -17.71 22.53 2.32
N ALA A 227 -18.16 21.47 1.65
CA ALA A 227 -19.56 21.12 1.49
C ALA A 227 -19.75 19.63 1.80
N PRO A 228 -20.91 19.20 2.34
CA PRO A 228 -21.16 17.80 2.63
C PRO A 228 -20.98 16.92 1.39
N TYR A 229 -20.38 15.74 1.58
CA TYR A 229 -20.37 14.72 0.54
C TYR A 229 -21.73 14.02 0.53
N GLU A 230 -22.48 14.19 -0.55
CA GLU A 230 -23.80 13.59 -0.72
C GLU A 230 -23.65 12.09 -1.04
N THR A 231 -24.09 11.24 -0.12
CA THR A 231 -24.06 9.79 -0.28
C THR A 231 -25.16 9.12 0.55
N GLU A 232 -25.66 7.98 0.06
CA GLU A 232 -26.56 7.11 0.81
C GLU A 232 -25.80 6.06 1.64
N ASN A 233 -24.47 5.98 1.48
CA ASN A 233 -23.65 5.04 2.24
C ASN A 233 -23.58 5.48 3.73
N PRO A 234 -23.90 4.59 4.69
CA PRO A 234 -23.97 4.95 6.12
C PRO A 234 -22.61 4.99 6.83
N ALA A 235 -21.49 4.75 6.14
CA ALA A 235 -20.17 4.69 6.76
C ALA A 235 -19.81 6.00 7.48
N GLU A 236 -19.51 5.91 8.78
CA GLU A 236 -19.20 7.08 9.61
C GLU A 236 -17.70 7.44 9.61
N GLY A 237 -16.85 6.59 9.03
CA GLY A 237 -15.39 6.73 9.05
C GLY A 237 -14.81 6.51 10.44
N VAL A 238 -13.80 7.31 10.80
CA VAL A 238 -13.07 7.21 12.08
C VAL A 238 -14.00 7.29 13.30
N ALA A 239 -15.15 7.98 13.20
CA ALA A 239 -16.14 8.03 14.28
C ALA A 239 -16.68 6.65 14.69
N ALA A 240 -16.77 5.68 13.77
CA ALA A 240 -17.18 4.32 14.10
C ALA A 240 -16.20 3.60 15.05
N VAL A 241 -14.93 4.05 15.05
CA VAL A 241 -13.86 3.53 15.91
C VAL A 241 -13.76 4.34 17.19
N THR A 242 -13.80 5.67 17.11
CA THR A 242 -13.55 6.55 18.26
C THR A 242 -14.79 6.89 19.08
N GLY A 243 -15.99 6.74 18.51
CA GLY A 243 -17.27 7.18 19.07
C GLY A 243 -17.44 8.71 19.14
N LYS A 244 -16.52 9.48 18.54
CA LYS A 244 -16.52 10.96 18.64
C LYS A 244 -17.10 11.58 17.37
N ASP A 245 -18.11 12.43 17.54
CA ASP A 245 -18.76 13.12 16.41
C ASP A 245 -17.80 14.04 15.63
N VAL A 246 -16.77 14.59 16.29
CA VAL A 246 -15.72 15.39 15.63
C VAL A 246 -14.94 14.58 14.59
N ASP A 247 -14.97 13.25 14.65
CA ASP A 247 -14.32 12.35 13.71
C ASP A 247 -15.29 11.81 12.64
N ARG A 248 -16.57 12.21 12.68
CA ARG A 248 -17.57 11.74 11.72
C ARG A 248 -17.18 12.15 10.32
N PHE A 249 -17.24 11.21 9.38
CA PHE A 249 -16.80 11.36 7.99
C PHE A 249 -15.34 11.77 7.84
N LYS A 250 -14.49 11.56 8.85
CA LYS A 250 -13.05 11.49 8.61
C LYS A 250 -12.72 10.09 8.11
N PHE A 251 -11.95 10.02 7.04
CA PHE A 251 -11.47 8.77 6.48
C PHE A 251 -9.97 8.89 6.23
N LYS A 252 -9.28 7.74 6.21
CA LYS A 252 -7.90 7.70 5.74
C LYS A 252 -7.89 8.24 4.32
N VAL A 253 -7.04 9.23 4.05
CA VAL A 253 -6.83 9.75 2.71
C VAL A 253 -6.30 8.60 1.84
N PRO A 254 -6.97 8.19 0.76
CA PRO A 254 -6.47 7.10 -0.08
C PRO A 254 -5.19 7.49 -0.83
N THR A 255 -4.38 6.48 -1.15
CA THR A 255 -3.32 6.63 -2.16
C THR A 255 -3.93 7.01 -3.51
N LEU A 256 -3.29 7.92 -4.24
CA LEU A 256 -3.65 8.18 -5.65
C LEU A 256 -2.77 7.41 -6.63
N ARG A 257 -1.82 6.61 -6.14
CA ARG A 257 -1.05 5.69 -6.98
C ARG A 257 -1.99 4.64 -7.54
N ASN A 258 -1.90 4.42 -8.86
CA ASN A 258 -2.76 3.50 -9.59
C ASN A 258 -4.26 3.84 -9.56
N VAL A 259 -4.65 5.09 -9.24
CA VAL A 259 -6.07 5.50 -9.20
C VAL A 259 -6.80 5.27 -10.52
N GLU A 260 -6.08 5.27 -11.64
CA GLU A 260 -6.59 4.90 -12.97
C GLU A 260 -7.16 3.46 -13.01
N LEU A 261 -6.63 2.56 -12.18
CA LEU A 261 -6.97 1.14 -12.16
C LEU A 261 -7.97 0.77 -11.06
N THR A 262 -8.26 1.68 -10.13
CA THR A 262 -9.00 1.38 -8.89
C THR A 262 -10.36 2.09 -8.83
N TYR A 263 -11.01 2.27 -9.97
CA TYR A 263 -12.40 2.74 -10.04
C TYR A 263 -13.36 1.67 -9.46
N PRO A 264 -14.59 2.05 -9.06
CA PRO A 264 -15.08 3.41 -8.82
C PRO A 264 -14.58 4.01 -7.50
#